data_AF-A0A3D4W9D3-F1
#
_entry.id   AF-A0A3D4W9D3-F1
#
_cell.length_a   1.000
_cell.length_b   1.000
_cell.length_c   1.000
_cell.angle_alpha   90.00
_cell.angle_beta   90.00
_cell.angle_gamma   90.00
#
_symmetry.space_group_name_H-M   'P 1'
#
loop_
_entity.id
_entity.type
_entity.pdbx_description
1 polymer ?
#
loop_
_entity_poly.entity_id
_entity_poly.type
_entity_poly.pdbx_seq_one_letter_code
_entity_poly.pdbx_strand_id
1 'polypeptide(L)'
;ARFCEARVWAGFNQVSSGMDKYADYAKGHDLKNRMPLWVKPDRKLTVRDVIGMMRDYYQGTELDMTKDVGAGPYQSIVRWRPMTWKVDGETYFHERAISTQQTGFSFVAQSRGWLPDPVGGILWFSVDDTYSTVYVPMYCGITQVPETYAVGNGSMMEFSDNSAFWVFNQVSNLAYTRYKDMIADIQKVQSALEGKFISYTDVVDKAAVELYQKDPAKAREFLTDYSVNQGNSTVMRWKELYRYLFTRYLDGNVKVKDGNNQNPKVKFPGYDESYYRMIIEKTGDKFKYQGGSH
;
A
#
# COMPACT_ATOMS: atom_id res chain seq x y z
N ALA A 1 -17.56 -16.81 3.93
CA ALA A 1 -17.68 -15.34 3.95
C ALA A 1 -16.35 -14.67 4.31
N ARG A 2 -15.74 -14.96 5.46
CA ARG A 2 -14.55 -14.28 5.99
C ARG A 2 -13.34 -14.09 5.05
N PHE A 3 -13.01 -15.06 4.19
CA PHE A 3 -11.91 -14.90 3.22
C PHE A 3 -12.25 -14.10 1.94
N CYS A 4 -13.53 -13.86 1.65
CA CYS A 4 -13.97 -13.26 0.39
C CYS A 4 -14.92 -12.09 0.63
N GLU A 5 -16.08 -12.35 1.22
CA GLU A 5 -17.12 -11.36 1.49
C GLU A 5 -16.65 -10.24 2.41
N ALA A 6 -15.76 -10.52 3.37
CA ALA A 6 -15.21 -9.48 4.24
C ALA A 6 -14.50 -8.38 3.44
N ARG A 7 -13.74 -8.74 2.40
CA ARG A 7 -13.07 -7.78 1.52
C ARG A 7 -14.05 -6.92 0.74
N VAL A 8 -15.12 -7.55 0.21
CA VAL A 8 -16.17 -6.82 -0.51
C VAL A 8 -16.89 -5.87 0.45
N TRP A 9 -17.20 -6.34 1.66
CA TRP A 9 -17.81 -5.53 2.72
C TRP A 9 -16.95 -4.34 3.09
N ALA A 10 -15.64 -4.53 3.29
CA ALA A 10 -14.74 -3.44 3.66
C ALA A 10 -14.68 -2.37 2.56
N GLY A 11 -14.58 -2.77 1.30
CA GLY A 11 -14.66 -1.85 0.17
C GLY A 11 -15.97 -1.06 0.13
N PHE A 12 -17.12 -1.73 0.34
CA PHE A 12 -18.41 -1.05 0.40
C PHE A 12 -18.53 -0.12 1.62
N ASN A 13 -18.01 -0.54 2.77
CA ASN A 13 -18.04 0.23 4.02
C ASN A 13 -17.26 1.54 3.93
N GLN A 14 -16.25 1.63 3.06
CA GLN A 14 -15.53 2.89 2.81
C GLN A 14 -16.36 3.93 2.04
N VAL A 15 -17.37 3.51 1.26
CA VAL A 15 -18.03 4.40 0.28
C VAL A 15 -19.55 4.49 0.46
N SER A 16 -20.15 3.62 1.26
CA SER A 16 -21.59 3.54 1.50
C SER A 16 -21.89 3.42 2.98
N SER A 17 -22.76 4.29 3.46
CA SER A 17 -23.31 4.25 4.81
C SER A 17 -24.20 3.01 5.03
N GLY A 18 -24.33 2.60 6.29
CA GLY A 18 -25.22 1.50 6.69
C GLY A 18 -24.71 0.10 6.35
N MET A 19 -23.42 -0.06 6.03
CA MET A 19 -22.79 -1.36 5.79
C MET A 19 -22.55 -2.18 7.06
N ASP A 20 -22.62 -1.55 8.25
CA ASP A 20 -22.52 -2.23 9.54
C ASP A 20 -23.55 -3.36 9.72
N LYS A 21 -24.74 -3.22 9.11
CA LYS A 21 -25.79 -4.26 9.14
C LYS A 21 -25.37 -5.57 8.46
N TYR A 22 -24.29 -5.56 7.67
CA TYR A 22 -23.72 -6.74 7.01
C TYR A 22 -22.39 -7.19 7.63
N ALA A 23 -21.95 -6.58 8.74
CA ALA A 23 -20.69 -6.95 9.39
C ALA A 23 -20.69 -8.42 9.85
N ASP A 24 -21.80 -8.93 10.39
CA ASP A 24 -21.90 -10.33 10.80
C ASP A 24 -21.92 -11.31 9.62
N TYR A 25 -22.44 -10.88 8.46
CA TYR A 25 -22.30 -11.65 7.22
C TYR A 25 -20.83 -11.73 6.79
N ALA A 26 -20.13 -10.59 6.76
CA ALA A 26 -18.71 -10.52 6.45
C ALA A 26 -17.86 -11.40 7.37
N LYS A 27 -18.13 -11.35 8.69
CA LYS A 27 -17.49 -12.18 9.73
C LYS A 27 -17.89 -13.66 9.68
N GLY A 28 -18.89 -14.02 8.85
CA GLY A 28 -19.37 -15.38 8.69
C GLY A 28 -20.27 -15.90 9.79
N HIS A 29 -20.81 -15.02 10.63
CA HIS A 29 -21.72 -15.37 11.74
C HIS A 29 -23.19 -15.44 11.30
N ASP A 30 -23.64 -14.55 10.41
CA ASP A 30 -24.98 -14.61 9.81
C ASP A 30 -24.91 -14.71 8.29
N LEU A 31 -24.89 -15.95 7.78
CA LEU A 31 -24.82 -16.23 6.34
C LEU A 31 -26.16 -16.05 5.60
N LYS A 32 -27.26 -15.77 6.32
CA LYS A 32 -28.60 -15.55 5.72
C LYS A 32 -28.79 -14.10 5.34
N ASN A 33 -28.29 -13.15 6.12
CA ASN A 33 -28.32 -11.71 5.81
C ASN A 33 -27.23 -11.32 4.80
N ARG A 34 -27.37 -11.80 3.56
CA ARG A 34 -26.37 -11.56 2.50
C ARG A 34 -26.26 -10.09 2.15
N MET A 35 -25.03 -9.64 1.96
CA MET A 35 -24.72 -8.33 1.40
C MET A 35 -25.24 -8.20 -0.03
N PRO A 36 -25.70 -7.01 -0.49
CA PRO A 36 -26.09 -6.82 -1.88
C PRO A 36 -24.90 -6.97 -2.83
N LEU A 37 -25.18 -7.30 -4.09
CA LEU A 37 -24.15 -7.42 -5.13
C LEU A 37 -23.50 -6.07 -5.48
N TRP A 38 -24.25 -4.96 -5.33
CA TRP A 38 -23.76 -3.60 -5.54
C TRP A 38 -24.36 -2.65 -4.50
N VAL A 39 -23.65 -1.58 -4.21
CA VAL A 39 -24.10 -0.48 -3.35
C VAL A 39 -24.09 0.82 -4.13
N LYS A 40 -24.96 1.75 -3.73
CA LYS A 40 -24.87 3.13 -4.20
C LYS A 40 -23.97 3.90 -3.22
N PRO A 41 -22.82 4.45 -3.67
CA PRO A 41 -22.00 5.27 -2.80
C PRO A 41 -22.76 6.51 -2.30
N ASP A 42 -22.42 6.98 -1.11
CA ASP A 42 -23.06 8.16 -0.49
C ASP A 42 -22.78 9.45 -1.28
N ARG A 43 -21.68 9.45 -2.05
CA ARG A 43 -21.26 10.55 -2.92
C ARG A 43 -20.59 10.04 -4.18
N LYS A 44 -20.39 10.92 -5.17
CA LYS A 44 -19.52 10.62 -6.32
C LYS A 44 -18.11 10.28 -5.83
N LEU A 45 -17.54 9.24 -6.42
CA LEU A 45 -16.21 8.76 -6.10
C LEU A 45 -15.17 9.42 -7.01
N THR A 46 -14.08 9.83 -6.40
CA THR A 46 -12.86 10.24 -7.08
C THR A 46 -12.00 9.00 -7.37
N VAL A 47 -11.01 9.13 -8.26
CA VAL A 47 -10.02 8.05 -8.48
C VAL A 47 -9.30 7.70 -7.17
N ARG A 48 -9.04 8.68 -6.31
CA ARG A 48 -8.38 8.49 -5.02
C ARG A 48 -9.22 7.64 -4.07
N ASP A 49 -10.54 7.78 -4.10
CA ASP A 49 -11.44 6.94 -3.30
C ASP A 49 -11.34 5.47 -3.74
N VAL A 50 -11.34 5.21 -5.05
CA VAL A 50 -11.23 3.84 -5.60
C VAL A 50 -9.85 3.23 -5.33
N ILE A 51 -8.77 4.01 -5.46
CA ILE A 51 -7.42 3.61 -5.04
C ILE A 51 -7.40 3.28 -3.54
N GLY A 52 -8.07 4.08 -2.70
CA GLY A 52 -8.19 3.87 -1.26
C GLY A 52 -8.86 2.54 -0.90
N MET A 53 -9.87 2.12 -1.66
CA MET A 53 -10.52 0.82 -1.48
C MET A 53 -9.54 -0.35 -1.69
N MET A 54 -8.62 -0.23 -2.67
CA MET A 54 -7.61 -1.25 -2.92
C MET A 54 -6.57 -1.37 -1.80
N ARG A 55 -6.54 -0.41 -0.86
CA ARG A 55 -5.62 -0.32 0.28
C ARG A 55 -6.23 -0.81 1.59
N ASP A 56 -7.44 -1.35 1.57
CA ASP A 56 -8.10 -1.74 2.81
C ASP A 56 -7.42 -2.94 3.49
N TYR A 57 -7.22 -2.84 4.81
CA TYR A 57 -6.78 -3.91 5.70
C TYR A 57 -7.70 -4.04 6.93
N TYR A 58 -8.96 -3.60 6.78
CA TYR A 58 -10.01 -3.53 7.79
C TYR A 58 -9.82 -2.48 8.88
N GLN A 59 -9.04 -1.44 8.61
CA GLN A 59 -8.74 -0.38 9.55
C GLN A 59 -9.99 0.25 10.16
N GLY A 60 -9.98 0.44 11.48
CA GLY A 60 -11.10 1.05 12.19
C GLY A 60 -12.33 0.15 12.35
N THR A 61 -12.21 -1.15 12.08
CA THR A 61 -13.25 -2.16 12.31
C THR A 61 -12.79 -3.22 13.32
N GLU A 62 -13.69 -4.11 13.74
CA GLU A 62 -13.32 -5.28 14.56
C GLU A 62 -12.32 -6.22 13.87
N LEU A 63 -12.24 -6.17 12.54
CA LEU A 63 -11.37 -7.00 11.72
C LEU A 63 -9.97 -6.39 11.51
N ASP A 64 -9.70 -5.22 12.10
CA ASP A 64 -8.44 -4.48 11.93
C ASP A 64 -7.22 -5.33 12.31
N MET A 65 -6.43 -5.67 11.28
CA MET A 65 -5.28 -6.56 11.40
C MET A 65 -4.10 -5.94 12.18
N THR A 66 -4.21 -4.72 12.69
CA THR A 66 -3.17 -4.09 13.51
C THR A 66 -3.42 -4.22 15.01
N LYS A 67 -4.57 -4.77 15.43
CA LYS A 67 -5.06 -4.70 16.82
C LYS A 67 -4.87 -5.98 17.63
N ASP A 68 -4.40 -7.06 17.02
CA ASP A 68 -4.13 -8.33 17.71
C ASP A 68 -2.63 -8.65 17.83
N VAL A 69 -2.30 -9.64 18.67
CA VAL A 69 -0.91 -10.05 18.95
C VAL A 69 -0.14 -10.52 17.71
N GLY A 70 -0.85 -11.05 16.71
CA GLY A 70 -0.27 -11.48 15.44
C GLY A 70 0.28 -10.32 14.60
N ALA A 71 -0.08 -9.08 14.90
CA ALA A 71 0.50 -7.89 14.27
C ALA A 71 1.93 -7.62 14.77
N GLY A 72 2.34 -8.29 15.85
CA GLY A 72 3.64 -8.11 16.47
C GLY A 72 3.83 -6.74 17.12
N PRO A 73 5.04 -6.46 17.65
CA PRO A 73 5.32 -5.22 18.40
C PRO A 73 5.24 -3.94 17.55
N TYR A 74 5.23 -4.09 16.23
CA TYR A 74 5.21 -2.99 15.28
C TYR A 74 3.92 -2.92 14.45
N GLN A 75 2.87 -3.62 14.88
CA GLN A 75 1.51 -3.48 14.33
C GLN A 75 1.44 -3.66 12.80
N SER A 76 2.08 -4.71 12.29
CA SER A 76 2.07 -5.02 10.87
C SER A 76 0.67 -5.42 10.40
N ILE A 77 0.27 -4.92 9.23
CA ILE A 77 -0.97 -5.34 8.54
C ILE A 77 -0.83 -6.72 7.87
N VAL A 78 0.39 -7.26 7.79
CA VAL A 78 0.66 -8.53 7.13
C VAL A 78 0.58 -9.68 8.14
N ARG A 79 -0.07 -10.76 7.72
CA ARG A 79 0.06 -12.08 8.34
C ARG A 79 0.75 -13.01 7.36
N TRP A 80 1.86 -13.59 7.80
CA TRP A 80 2.61 -14.54 6.99
C TRP A 80 1.80 -15.81 6.78
N ARG A 81 1.84 -16.34 5.56
CA ARG A 81 1.14 -17.59 5.23
C ARG A 81 1.71 -18.77 6.04
N PRO A 82 0.91 -19.81 6.31
CA PRO A 82 -0.41 -20.11 5.73
C PRO A 82 -1.57 -19.28 6.29
N MET A 83 -2.67 -19.18 5.53
CA MET A 83 -3.86 -18.42 5.94
C MET A 83 -4.64 -19.11 7.05
N THR A 84 -4.48 -20.43 7.19
CA THR A 84 -5.06 -21.25 8.24
C THR A 84 -3.97 -22.04 8.94
N TRP A 85 -4.14 -22.31 10.23
CA TRP A 85 -3.24 -23.15 11.02
C TRP A 85 -4.04 -24.02 11.99
N LYS A 86 -3.38 -25.01 12.61
CA LYS A 86 -4.00 -25.88 13.61
C LYS A 86 -3.27 -25.85 14.94
N VAL A 87 -4.02 -25.84 16.03
CA VAL A 87 -3.54 -26.00 17.40
C VAL A 87 -4.55 -26.87 18.14
N ASP A 88 -4.07 -27.91 18.83
CA ASP A 88 -4.90 -28.83 19.62
C ASP A 88 -6.10 -29.44 18.85
N GLY A 89 -5.89 -29.74 17.57
CA GLY A 89 -6.91 -30.34 16.69
C GLY A 89 -7.85 -29.34 16.02
N GLU A 90 -7.93 -28.10 16.53
CA GLU A 90 -8.80 -27.04 16.00
C GLU A 90 -8.12 -26.24 14.89
N THR A 91 -8.91 -25.73 13.94
CA THR A 91 -8.42 -24.91 12.82
C THR A 91 -8.72 -23.43 13.05
N TYR A 92 -7.69 -22.61 12.91
CA TYR A 92 -7.73 -21.16 13.05
C TYR A 92 -7.32 -20.50 11.74
N PHE A 93 -7.51 -19.18 11.65
CA PHE A 93 -7.22 -18.43 10.42
C PHE A 93 -6.80 -16.98 10.69
N HIS A 94 -6.14 -16.40 9.69
CA HIS A 94 -5.86 -14.97 9.61
C HIS A 94 -6.86 -14.30 8.68
N GLU A 95 -7.25 -13.06 8.99
CA GLU A 95 -8.04 -12.26 8.07
C GLU A 95 -7.31 -12.08 6.74
N ARG A 96 -8.08 -12.08 5.65
CA ARG A 96 -7.57 -11.83 4.30
C ARG A 96 -7.99 -10.43 3.88
N ALA A 97 -7.10 -9.45 4.02
CA ALA A 97 -7.31 -8.07 3.59
C ALA A 97 -7.38 -7.90 2.06
N ILE A 98 -7.85 -6.74 1.60
CA ILE A 98 -7.76 -6.34 0.19
C ILE A 98 -6.28 -6.09 -0.14
N SER A 99 -5.60 -5.30 0.69
CA SER A 99 -4.15 -5.14 0.59
C SER A 99 -3.44 -6.42 1.01
N THR A 100 -2.45 -6.81 0.21
CA THR A 100 -1.62 -7.97 0.51
C THR A 100 -0.26 -7.87 -0.15
N GLN A 101 0.75 -8.33 0.58
CA GLN A 101 2.13 -8.58 0.16
C GLN A 101 2.29 -9.55 -1.01
N GLN A 102 1.21 -10.20 -1.46
CA GLN A 102 1.22 -11.11 -2.60
C GLN A 102 0.74 -10.46 -3.90
N THR A 103 0.47 -9.16 -3.87
CA THR A 103 0.01 -8.42 -5.04
C THR A 103 1.14 -8.34 -6.07
N GLY A 104 0.97 -9.02 -7.20
CA GLY A 104 1.90 -8.86 -8.33
C GLY A 104 1.81 -7.44 -8.92
N PHE A 105 0.58 -7.02 -9.20
CA PHE A 105 0.24 -5.69 -9.67
C PHE A 105 -1.19 -5.33 -9.25
N SER A 106 -1.48 -4.03 -9.23
CA SER A 106 -2.82 -3.49 -9.05
C SER A 106 -3.01 -2.31 -9.97
N PHE A 107 -4.24 -2.08 -10.42
CA PHE A 107 -4.57 -0.88 -11.17
C PHE A 107 -6.01 -0.43 -10.96
N VAL A 108 -6.22 0.88 -11.13
CA VAL A 108 -7.54 1.48 -11.26
C VAL A 108 -7.65 2.03 -12.68
N ALA A 109 -8.60 1.51 -13.46
CA ALA A 109 -8.88 1.99 -14.80
C ALA A 109 -9.85 3.17 -14.74
N GLN A 110 -9.44 4.31 -15.29
CA GLN A 110 -10.27 5.50 -15.42
C GLN A 110 -10.54 5.76 -16.91
N SER A 111 -11.79 5.57 -17.33
CA SER A 111 -12.24 5.78 -18.72
C SER A 111 -13.08 7.04 -18.83
N ARG A 112 -12.57 8.03 -19.58
CA ARG A 112 -13.15 9.37 -19.70
C ARG A 112 -13.63 9.63 -21.12
N GLY A 113 -14.87 9.23 -21.40
CA GLY A 113 -15.45 9.25 -22.75
C GLY A 113 -15.70 10.65 -23.36
N TRP A 114 -15.43 11.72 -22.62
CA TRP A 114 -15.49 13.10 -23.12
C TRP A 114 -14.16 13.60 -23.70
N LEU A 115 -13.12 12.75 -23.73
CA LEU A 115 -11.80 13.03 -24.29
C LEU A 115 -11.52 12.09 -25.48
N PRO A 116 -10.62 12.45 -26.41
CA PRO A 116 -10.19 11.55 -27.49
C PRO A 116 -9.63 10.24 -26.93
N ASP A 117 -9.82 9.12 -27.64
CA ASP A 117 -9.47 7.77 -27.16
C ASP A 117 -8.05 7.63 -26.60
N PRO A 118 -6.98 8.19 -27.22
CA PRO A 118 -5.62 8.10 -26.67
C PRO A 118 -5.42 8.86 -25.35
N VAL A 119 -6.28 9.83 -25.05
CA VAL A 119 -6.20 10.70 -23.87
C VAL A 119 -7.17 10.22 -22.78
N GLY A 120 -8.37 9.78 -23.15
CA GLY A 120 -9.47 9.53 -22.22
C GLY A 120 -9.23 8.38 -21.23
N GLY A 121 -8.41 7.40 -21.60
CA GLY A 121 -8.06 6.27 -20.73
C GLY A 121 -6.79 6.50 -19.92
N ILE A 122 -6.86 6.29 -18.60
CA ILE A 122 -5.69 6.18 -17.71
C ILE A 122 -5.78 4.88 -16.92
N LEU A 123 -4.71 4.08 -16.96
CA LEU A 123 -4.46 3.04 -15.98
C LEU A 123 -3.59 3.63 -14.88
N TRP A 124 -4.19 3.86 -13.72
CA TRP A 124 -3.45 4.14 -12.51
C TRP A 124 -2.84 2.82 -12.08
N PHE A 125 -1.56 2.60 -12.38
CA PHE A 125 -0.92 1.29 -12.30
C PHE A 125 0.11 1.25 -11.17
N SER A 126 0.15 0.13 -10.45
CA SER A 126 1.11 -0.10 -9.38
C SER A 126 1.55 -1.56 -9.33
N VAL A 127 2.64 -1.82 -8.61
CA VAL A 127 3.18 -3.16 -8.35
C VAL A 127 3.36 -3.35 -6.85
N ASP A 128 3.42 -4.61 -6.40
CA ASP A 128 3.60 -4.96 -4.98
C ASP A 128 2.40 -4.55 -4.07
N ASP A 129 2.55 -4.71 -2.75
CA ASP A 129 1.57 -4.41 -1.70
C ASP A 129 0.87 -3.05 -1.89
N THR A 130 -0.45 -3.10 -2.06
CA THR A 130 -1.24 -1.93 -2.42
C THR A 130 -1.24 -0.83 -1.36
N TYR A 131 -1.07 -1.16 -0.09
CA TYR A 131 -1.01 -0.18 0.99
C TYR A 131 0.29 0.64 0.96
N SER A 132 1.39 0.03 0.51
CA SER A 132 2.71 0.65 0.48
C SER A 132 3.20 1.03 -0.93
N THR A 133 2.41 0.82 -1.99
CA THR A 133 2.80 1.15 -3.38
C THR A 133 2.34 2.52 -3.86
N VAL A 134 2.71 2.94 -5.07
CA VAL A 134 2.29 4.18 -5.73
C VAL A 134 1.56 3.86 -7.02
N TYR A 135 0.37 4.42 -7.19
CA TYR A 135 -0.40 4.35 -8.43
C TYR A 135 0.06 5.42 -9.42
N VAL A 136 0.84 5.00 -10.42
CA VAL A 136 1.42 5.87 -11.45
C VAL A 136 0.47 5.94 -12.67
N PRO A 137 0.21 7.13 -13.25
CA PRO A 137 -0.69 7.27 -14.39
C PRO A 137 -0.04 6.76 -15.69
N MET A 138 -0.54 5.64 -16.21
CA MET A 138 -0.20 5.12 -17.54
C MET A 138 -1.36 5.43 -18.49
N TYR A 139 -1.19 6.42 -19.37
CA TYR A 139 -2.22 6.76 -20.35
C TYR A 139 -2.39 5.62 -21.38
N CYS A 140 -3.62 5.35 -21.82
CA CYS A 140 -3.87 4.28 -22.78
C CYS A 140 -3.30 4.56 -24.18
N GLY A 141 -3.07 5.84 -24.51
CA GLY A 141 -2.52 6.27 -25.80
C GLY A 141 -1.01 6.07 -25.98
N ILE A 142 -0.28 5.68 -24.94
CA ILE A 142 1.18 5.58 -25.00
C ILE A 142 1.66 4.52 -26.01
N THR A 143 2.86 4.70 -26.55
CA THR A 143 3.51 3.76 -27.47
C THR A 143 4.72 3.05 -26.85
N GLN A 144 5.10 3.42 -25.62
CA GLN A 144 6.21 2.82 -24.90
C GLN A 144 5.86 2.65 -23.43
N VAL A 145 6.32 1.55 -22.83
CA VAL A 145 6.24 1.28 -21.39
C VAL A 145 7.47 1.89 -20.70
N PRO A 146 7.36 2.47 -19.50
CA PRO A 146 8.53 2.87 -18.73
C PRO A 146 9.47 1.68 -18.52
N GLU A 147 10.77 1.84 -18.77
CA GLU A 147 11.78 0.77 -18.67
C GLU A 147 11.78 0.10 -17.28
N THR A 148 11.54 0.88 -16.24
CA THR A 148 11.42 0.38 -14.86
C THR A 148 10.21 -0.55 -14.64
N TYR A 149 9.17 -0.47 -15.47
CA TYR A 149 7.99 -1.35 -15.45
C TYR A 149 7.98 -2.37 -16.60
N ALA A 150 9.01 -2.38 -17.45
CA ALA A 150 9.02 -3.15 -18.67
C ALA A 150 9.24 -4.65 -18.41
N VAL A 151 8.65 -5.48 -19.28
CA VAL A 151 8.96 -6.91 -19.34
C VAL A 151 10.45 -7.10 -19.62
N GLY A 152 11.08 -8.04 -18.92
CA GLY A 152 12.52 -8.31 -19.03
C GLY A 152 13.39 -7.50 -18.07
N ASN A 153 12.83 -6.53 -17.34
CA ASN A 153 13.56 -5.84 -16.27
C ASN A 153 13.45 -6.61 -14.94
N GLY A 154 14.29 -7.63 -14.79
CA GLY A 154 14.24 -8.62 -13.70
C GLY A 154 13.27 -9.77 -13.99
N SER A 155 13.29 -10.78 -13.13
CA SER A 155 12.41 -11.95 -13.20
C SER A 155 12.13 -12.46 -11.78
N MET A 156 11.21 -13.41 -11.60
CA MET A 156 10.76 -13.89 -10.26
C MET A 156 11.90 -14.31 -9.31
N MET A 157 13.05 -14.73 -9.85
CA MET A 157 14.24 -15.13 -9.09
C MET A 157 15.49 -14.31 -9.41
N GLU A 158 15.38 -13.27 -10.24
CA GLU A 158 16.50 -12.40 -10.62
C GLU A 158 16.16 -10.95 -10.25
N PHE A 159 16.86 -10.46 -9.23
CA PHE A 159 16.69 -9.10 -8.76
C PHE A 159 17.28 -8.12 -9.78
N SER A 160 16.49 -7.12 -10.15
CA SER A 160 16.97 -5.94 -10.87
C SER A 160 16.86 -4.72 -9.95
N ASP A 161 17.95 -3.96 -9.86
CA ASP A 161 18.04 -2.78 -9.00
C ASP A 161 17.19 -1.60 -9.49
N ASN A 162 16.63 -1.64 -10.70
CA ASN A 162 15.71 -0.60 -11.20
C ASN A 162 14.35 -1.13 -11.65
N SER A 163 14.07 -2.41 -11.45
CA SER A 163 12.73 -2.95 -11.68
C SER A 163 11.76 -2.42 -10.62
N ALA A 164 10.64 -1.86 -11.06
CA ALA A 164 9.59 -1.37 -10.18
C ALA A 164 9.16 -2.46 -9.20
N PHE A 165 8.91 -3.68 -9.68
CA PHE A 165 8.47 -4.78 -8.81
C PHE A 165 9.46 -5.00 -7.67
N TRP A 166 10.76 -5.09 -7.98
CA TRP A 166 11.79 -5.38 -6.98
C TRP A 166 12.10 -4.21 -6.05
N VAL A 167 12.12 -2.99 -6.57
CA VAL A 167 12.35 -1.78 -5.77
C VAL A 167 11.20 -1.55 -4.78
N PHE A 168 9.94 -1.78 -5.20
CA PHE A 168 8.79 -1.67 -4.31
C PHE A 168 8.80 -2.77 -3.24
N ASN A 169 9.07 -4.01 -3.63
CA ASN A 169 9.24 -5.14 -2.70
C ASN A 169 10.34 -4.87 -1.66
N GLN A 170 11.44 -4.25 -2.06
CA GLN A 170 12.54 -3.91 -1.16
C GLN A 170 12.10 -2.95 -0.05
N VAL A 171 11.28 -1.95 -0.37
CA VAL A 171 10.72 -1.02 0.62
C VAL A 171 9.69 -1.70 1.52
N SER A 172 8.72 -2.43 0.93
CA SER A 172 7.64 -3.05 1.70
C SER A 172 8.15 -4.14 2.65
N ASN A 173 9.10 -4.97 2.19
CA ASN A 173 9.70 -6.02 3.03
C ASN A 173 10.52 -5.45 4.19
N LEU A 174 11.25 -4.34 3.97
CA LEU A 174 11.91 -3.64 5.06
C LEU A 174 10.87 -3.11 6.06
N ALA A 175 9.79 -2.49 5.56
CA ALA A 175 8.73 -1.93 6.38
C ALA A 175 8.04 -2.96 7.27
N TYR A 176 7.80 -4.19 6.80
CA TYR A 176 7.15 -5.24 7.61
C TYR A 176 7.87 -5.52 8.94
N THR A 177 9.18 -5.25 9.04
CA THR A 177 9.95 -5.45 10.27
C THR A 177 9.68 -4.39 11.35
N ARG A 178 9.23 -3.20 10.94
CA ARG A 178 9.01 -2.03 11.81
C ARG A 178 7.85 -1.18 11.32
N TYR A 179 6.74 -1.85 11.05
CA TYR A 179 5.67 -1.35 10.18
C TYR A 179 5.09 -0.01 10.63
N LYS A 180 4.63 0.11 11.89
CA LYS A 180 4.02 1.35 12.43
C LYS A 180 4.89 2.59 12.28
N ASP A 181 6.22 2.43 12.28
CA ASP A 181 7.16 3.55 12.16
C ASP A 181 7.44 3.88 10.69
N MET A 182 7.78 2.85 9.89
CA MET A 182 8.18 3.07 8.49
C MET A 182 7.02 3.46 7.59
N ILE A 183 5.81 2.94 7.85
CA ILE A 183 4.67 3.17 6.98
C ILE A 183 4.25 4.65 6.93
N ALA A 184 4.45 5.40 8.02
CA ALA A 184 4.18 6.83 8.07
C ALA A 184 5.07 7.62 7.09
N ASP A 185 6.36 7.28 7.02
CA ASP A 185 7.29 7.89 6.07
C ASP A 185 6.99 7.47 4.62
N ILE A 186 6.62 6.20 4.40
CA ILE A 186 6.21 5.66 3.10
C ILE A 186 4.98 6.40 2.58
N GLN A 187 3.92 6.49 3.38
CA GLN A 187 2.66 7.12 2.99
C GLN A 187 2.80 8.62 2.72
N LYS A 188 3.75 9.30 3.38
CA LYS A 188 4.08 10.70 3.09
C LYS A 188 4.61 10.86 1.66
N VAL A 189 5.53 9.99 1.22
CA VAL A 189 6.08 10.03 -0.14
C VAL A 189 5.04 9.56 -1.16
N GLN A 190 4.31 8.49 -0.87
CA GLN A 190 3.20 7.97 -1.67
C GLN A 190 2.17 9.07 -1.94
N SER A 191 1.67 9.73 -0.89
CA SER A 191 0.66 10.79 -1.00
C SER A 191 1.16 11.99 -1.79
N ALA A 192 2.45 12.34 -1.66
CA ALA A 192 3.04 13.44 -2.43
C ALA A 192 3.12 13.12 -3.93
N LEU A 193 3.52 11.89 -4.29
CA LEU A 193 3.59 11.44 -5.68
C LEU A 193 2.20 11.34 -6.31
N GLU A 194 1.26 10.63 -5.67
CA GLU A 194 -0.09 10.45 -6.19
C GLU A 194 -0.86 11.77 -6.25
N GLY A 195 -0.71 12.63 -5.22
CA GLY A 195 -1.28 13.97 -5.22
C GLY A 195 -0.78 14.82 -6.38
N LYS A 196 0.52 14.76 -6.68
CA LYS A 196 1.11 15.42 -7.85
C LYS A 196 0.49 14.89 -9.14
N PHE A 197 0.45 13.58 -9.34
CA PHE A 197 -0.10 12.97 -10.56
C PHE A 197 -1.55 13.38 -10.80
N ILE A 198 -2.40 13.24 -9.78
CA ILE A 198 -3.82 13.64 -9.85
C ILE A 198 -3.95 15.14 -10.15
N SER A 199 -3.14 16.00 -9.52
CA SER A 199 -3.20 17.44 -9.76
C SER A 199 -2.76 17.85 -11.17
N TYR A 200 -1.91 17.04 -11.81
CA TYR A 200 -1.37 17.33 -13.14
C TYR A 200 -2.25 16.79 -14.26
N THR A 201 -3.14 15.84 -13.97
CA THR A 201 -4.00 15.19 -14.96
C THR A 201 -4.72 16.20 -15.87
N ASP A 202 -5.38 17.22 -15.30
CA ASP A 202 -6.12 18.20 -16.09
C ASP A 202 -5.24 19.00 -17.07
N VAL A 203 -4.00 19.31 -16.67
CA VAL A 203 -3.05 20.08 -17.51
C VAL A 203 -2.47 19.18 -18.60
N VAL A 204 -2.12 17.95 -18.25
CA VAL A 204 -1.63 16.94 -19.21
C VAL A 204 -2.70 16.63 -20.25
N ASP A 205 -3.95 16.47 -19.84
CA ASP A 205 -5.07 16.21 -20.74
C ASP A 205 -5.29 17.36 -21.73
N LYS A 206 -5.30 18.61 -21.23
CA LYS A 206 -5.47 19.79 -22.10
C LYS A 206 -4.38 19.86 -23.15
N ALA A 207 -3.11 19.71 -22.75
CA ALA A 207 -1.98 19.71 -23.67
C ALA A 207 -2.10 18.56 -24.70
N ALA A 208 -2.47 17.36 -24.25
CA ALA A 208 -2.64 16.20 -25.14
C ALA A 208 -3.80 16.40 -26.13
N VAL A 209 -4.92 16.98 -25.72
CA VAL A 209 -6.07 17.30 -26.59
C VAL A 209 -5.68 18.36 -27.63
N GLU A 210 -5.00 19.42 -27.22
CA GLU A 210 -4.52 20.47 -28.15
C GLU A 210 -3.54 19.92 -29.18
N LEU A 211 -2.65 19.01 -28.77
CA LEU A 211 -1.76 18.30 -29.69
C LEU A 211 -2.53 17.36 -30.60
N TYR A 212 -3.52 16.64 -30.08
CA TYR A 212 -4.31 15.66 -30.83
C TYR A 212 -5.08 16.30 -31.98
N GLN A 213 -5.62 17.51 -31.76
CA GLN A 213 -6.31 18.30 -32.79
C GLN A 213 -5.39 18.69 -33.96
N LYS A 214 -4.08 18.80 -33.71
CA LYS A 214 -3.08 19.16 -34.73
C LYS A 214 -2.51 17.91 -35.40
N ASP A 215 -2.14 16.92 -34.58
CA ASP A 215 -1.49 15.69 -35.00
C ASP A 215 -1.68 14.61 -33.91
N PRO A 216 -2.51 13.58 -34.16
CA PRO A 216 -2.70 12.47 -33.22
C PRO A 216 -1.40 11.78 -32.78
N ALA A 217 -0.37 11.73 -33.63
CA ALA A 217 0.91 11.11 -33.27
C ALA A 217 1.63 11.93 -32.19
N LYS A 218 1.62 13.26 -32.27
CA LYS A 218 2.25 14.16 -31.27
C LYS A 218 1.58 14.07 -29.91
N ALA A 219 0.26 13.89 -29.87
CA ALA A 219 -0.45 13.67 -28.60
C ALA A 219 0.01 12.37 -27.93
N ARG A 220 0.17 11.29 -28.71
CA ARG A 220 0.63 10.00 -28.19
C ARG A 220 2.08 10.04 -27.76
N GLU A 221 2.94 10.73 -28.50
CA GLU A 221 4.34 10.98 -28.13
C GLU A 221 4.41 11.72 -26.79
N PHE A 222 3.69 12.84 -26.66
CA PHE A 222 3.62 13.61 -25.42
C PHE A 222 3.14 12.79 -24.21
N LEU A 223 2.07 12.00 -24.39
CA LEU A 223 1.56 11.12 -23.32
C LEU A 223 2.53 9.99 -22.97
N THR A 224 3.27 9.49 -23.97
CA THR A 224 4.31 8.48 -23.79
C THR A 224 5.43 9.04 -22.93
N ASP A 225 5.96 10.20 -23.30
CA ASP A 225 7.01 10.88 -22.54
C ASP A 225 6.55 11.17 -21.11
N TYR A 226 5.32 11.67 -20.93
CA TYR A 226 4.77 11.91 -19.60
C TYR A 226 4.74 10.64 -18.74
N SER A 227 4.14 9.56 -19.25
CA SER A 227 3.94 8.32 -18.49
C SER A 227 5.26 7.59 -18.22
N VAL A 228 6.15 7.53 -19.22
CA VAL A 228 7.51 6.97 -19.08
C VAL A 228 8.31 7.74 -18.03
N ASN A 229 8.29 9.07 -18.07
CA ASN A 229 8.99 9.90 -17.10
C ASN A 229 8.41 9.74 -15.69
N GLN A 230 7.08 9.70 -15.52
CA GLN A 230 6.48 9.48 -14.19
C GLN A 230 6.80 8.07 -13.66
N GLY A 231 6.74 7.03 -14.50
CA GLY A 231 7.11 5.67 -14.11
C GLY A 231 8.55 5.57 -13.63
N ASN A 232 9.51 5.97 -14.47
CA ASN A 232 10.92 5.87 -14.15
C ASN A 232 11.31 6.73 -12.95
N SER A 233 10.85 7.98 -12.88
CA SER A 233 11.17 8.86 -11.74
C SER A 233 10.54 8.40 -10.42
N THR A 234 9.37 7.76 -10.46
CA THR A 234 8.74 7.16 -9.27
C THR A 234 9.63 6.07 -8.68
N VAL A 235 10.13 5.16 -9.52
CA VAL A 235 11.00 4.07 -9.06
C VAL A 235 12.31 4.61 -8.50
N MET A 236 12.92 5.60 -9.14
CA MET A 236 14.12 6.27 -8.60
C MET A 236 13.84 6.92 -7.24
N ARG A 237 12.71 7.63 -7.10
CA ARG A 237 12.30 8.22 -5.83
C ARG A 237 12.03 7.17 -4.76
N TRP A 238 11.54 6.00 -5.14
CA TRP A 238 11.28 4.88 -4.25
C TRP A 238 12.58 4.23 -3.74
N LYS A 239 13.61 4.12 -4.59
CA LYS A 239 14.97 3.71 -4.16
C LYS A 239 15.58 4.68 -3.15
N GLU A 240 15.38 5.99 -3.34
CA GLU A 240 15.80 6.99 -2.35
C GLU A 240 15.05 6.84 -1.03
N LEU A 241 13.74 6.53 -1.10
CA LEU A 241 12.94 6.24 0.09
C LEU A 241 13.48 5.01 0.82
N TYR A 242 13.84 3.93 0.13
CA TYR A 242 14.50 2.78 0.75
C TYR A 242 15.75 3.18 1.51
N ARG A 243 16.68 3.91 0.88
CA ARG A 243 17.93 4.38 1.51
C ARG A 243 17.65 5.22 2.76
N TYR A 244 16.65 6.10 2.69
CA TYR A 244 16.21 6.90 3.82
C TYR A 244 15.65 6.02 4.96
N LEU A 245 14.73 5.09 4.68
CA LEU A 245 14.14 4.20 5.67
C LEU A 245 15.21 3.32 6.34
N PHE A 246 16.06 2.70 5.53
CA PHE A 246 17.13 1.84 6.01
C PHE A 246 18.06 2.60 6.96
N THR A 247 18.59 3.75 6.55
CA THR A 247 19.51 4.53 7.39
C THR A 247 18.83 5.10 8.63
N ARG A 248 17.56 5.50 8.53
CA ARG A 248 16.77 6.04 9.64
C ARG A 248 16.47 5.01 10.73
N TYR A 249 16.14 3.78 10.32
CA TYR A 249 15.62 2.74 11.22
C TYR A 249 16.60 1.58 11.49
N LEU A 250 17.84 1.68 11.01
CA LEU A 250 18.91 0.70 11.21
C LEU A 250 19.08 0.33 12.69
N ASP A 251 19.21 -0.98 12.96
CA ASP A 251 19.40 -1.59 14.29
C ASP A 251 18.26 -1.34 15.29
N GLY A 252 17.05 -1.07 14.79
CA GLY A 252 15.88 -0.78 15.65
C GLY A 252 15.89 0.63 16.24
N ASN A 253 16.82 1.48 15.81
CA ASN A 253 16.91 2.88 16.22
C ASN A 253 15.90 3.75 15.47
N VAL A 254 15.70 4.97 15.95
CA VAL A 254 15.05 6.04 15.17
C VAL A 254 16.00 7.22 15.11
N LYS A 255 16.58 7.46 13.93
CA LYS A 255 17.59 8.51 13.70
C LYS A 255 16.97 9.73 13.03
N VAL A 256 17.29 10.91 13.53
CA VAL A 256 16.86 12.20 12.96
C VAL A 256 18.08 13.10 12.76
N LYS A 257 18.14 13.78 11.61
CA LYS A 257 19.22 14.74 11.32
C LYS A 257 19.26 15.84 12.38
N ASP A 258 20.45 16.16 12.85
CA ASP A 258 20.67 17.18 13.90
C ASP A 258 21.38 18.41 13.32
N GLY A 259 20.63 19.26 12.61
CA GLY A 259 21.19 20.44 11.97
C GLY A 259 22.36 20.09 11.05
N ASN A 260 23.51 20.72 11.28
CA ASN A 260 24.77 20.46 10.54
C ASN A 260 25.73 19.51 11.28
N ASN A 261 25.30 18.90 12.39
CA ASN A 261 26.15 17.98 13.15
C ASN A 261 26.39 16.69 12.36
N GLN A 262 27.58 16.10 12.54
CA GLN A 262 27.96 14.83 11.90
C GLN A 262 27.06 13.68 12.39
N ASN A 263 26.79 13.63 13.70
CA ASN A 263 25.99 12.57 14.31
C ASN A 263 24.49 12.95 14.34
N PRO A 264 23.59 12.00 14.05
CA PRO A 264 22.15 12.22 14.19
C PRO A 264 21.73 12.17 15.67
N LYS A 265 20.56 12.72 15.97
CA LYS A 265 19.83 12.39 17.21
C LYS A 265 19.29 10.97 17.09
N VAL A 266 19.58 10.12 18.07
CA VAL A 266 19.17 8.72 18.09
C VAL A 266 18.18 8.49 19.24
N LYS A 267 17.07 7.82 18.94
CA LYS A 267 16.14 7.29 19.95
C LYS A 267 16.17 5.76 19.91
N PHE A 268 16.07 5.16 21.10
CA PHE A 268 15.94 3.72 21.34
C PHE A 268 14.54 3.44 21.90
N PRO A 269 13.49 3.46 21.07
CA PRO A 269 12.11 3.46 21.57
C PRO A 269 11.69 2.16 22.27
N GLY A 270 12.44 1.07 22.08
CA GLY A 270 12.04 -0.25 22.59
C GLY A 270 10.71 -0.71 22.00
N TYR A 271 10.00 -1.54 22.76
CA TYR A 271 8.62 -1.97 22.46
C TYR A 271 7.61 -1.13 23.26
N ASP A 272 6.34 -1.21 22.89
CA ASP A 272 5.29 -0.63 23.73
C ASP A 272 5.06 -1.46 25.00
N GLU A 273 4.43 -0.82 25.98
CA GLU A 273 4.16 -1.44 27.28
C GLU A 273 3.30 -2.69 27.17
N SER A 274 2.31 -2.71 26.25
CA SER A 274 1.49 -3.90 25.99
C SER A 274 2.35 -5.10 25.57
N TYR A 275 3.35 -4.90 24.71
CA TYR A 275 4.25 -5.95 24.31
C TYR A 275 5.15 -6.41 25.46
N TYR A 276 5.67 -5.49 26.27
CA TYR A 276 6.42 -5.86 27.47
C TYR A 276 5.58 -6.64 28.48
N ARG A 277 4.29 -6.29 28.65
CA ARG A 277 3.36 -7.05 29.50
C ARG A 277 3.16 -8.46 28.99
N MET A 278 2.98 -8.67 27.68
CA MET A 278 2.91 -10.01 27.08
C MET A 278 4.19 -10.82 27.31
N ILE A 279 5.37 -10.19 27.23
CA ILE A 279 6.64 -10.86 27.56
C ILE A 279 6.62 -11.33 29.02
N ILE A 280 6.23 -10.47 29.96
CA ILE A 280 6.17 -10.80 31.39
C ILE A 280 5.14 -11.90 31.67
N GLU A 281 3.94 -11.83 31.07
CA GLU A 281 2.89 -12.85 31.22
C GLU A 281 3.38 -14.25 30.84
N LYS A 282 4.25 -14.35 29.84
CA LYS A 282 4.81 -15.63 29.38
C LYS A 282 6.08 -16.05 30.12
N THR A 283 6.77 -15.14 30.79
CA THR A 283 8.12 -15.40 31.34
C THR A 283 8.23 -15.21 32.85
N GLY A 284 7.19 -14.69 33.50
CA GLY A 284 7.19 -14.40 34.93
C GLY A 284 8.34 -13.48 35.32
N ASP A 285 9.04 -13.85 36.39
CA ASP A 285 10.15 -13.06 36.94
C ASP A 285 11.50 -13.24 36.20
N LYS A 286 11.55 -14.02 35.10
CA LYS A 286 12.79 -14.30 34.36
C LYS A 286 13.58 -13.04 33.99
N PHE A 287 12.89 -11.97 33.60
CA PHE A 287 13.49 -10.69 33.19
C PHE A 287 13.43 -9.61 34.26
N LYS A 288 13.03 -9.96 35.49
CA LYS A 288 13.02 -9.01 36.60
C LYS A 288 14.46 -8.65 36.94
N TYR A 289 14.81 -7.39 36.73
CA TYR A 289 16.15 -6.89 37.02
C TYR A 289 16.43 -6.97 38.53
N GLN A 290 17.38 -7.81 38.93
CA GLN A 290 17.83 -7.96 40.31
C GLN A 290 18.97 -6.98 40.59
N GLY A 291 18.68 -5.69 40.55
CA GLY A 291 19.68 -4.66 40.76
C GLY A 291 20.11 -4.54 42.23
N GLY A 292 21.29 -5.05 42.56
CA GLY A 292 22.21 -4.42 43.51
C GLY A 292 23.35 -3.78 42.72
N SER A 293 23.36 -2.44 42.66
CA SER A 293 24.45 -1.54 42.19
C SER A 293 25.19 -1.91 40.88
N HIS A 294 24.92 -1.14 39.82
CA HIS A 294 25.93 -0.80 38.81
C HIS A 294 26.77 0.39 39.28
#